data_AF-A0A267T0C5-F1
#
_entry.id   AF-A0A267T0C5-F1
#
_cell.length_a   1.000
_cell.length_b   1.000
_cell.length_c   1.000
_cell.angle_alpha   90.00
_cell.angle_beta   90.00
_cell.angle_gamma   90.00
#
_symmetry.space_group_name_H-M   'P 1'
#
loop_
_entity.id
_entity.type
_entity.pdbx_description
1 polymer ?
#
loop_
_entity_poly.entity_id
_entity_poly.type
_entity_poly.pdbx_seq_one_letter_code
_entity_poly.pdbx_strand_id
1 'polypeptide(L)'
;MMTYIIQEKVLGFFQRYGKSLGVAFLMLMLWESSYGQACNYKSGTVTMSLSGQTTGSNVSSQLVLTNSSGIIQYVSPVNVMSIANVVANTYQAVAVTYNNSVSPNLTVGGDINLVSSC
;
A
#
# COMPACT_ATOMS: atom_id res chain seq x y z
N MET A 1 -8.24 8.12 -23.62
CA MET A 1 -7.41 8.51 -24.78
C MET A 1 -7.03 9.97 -24.57
N MET A 2 -5.82 10.24 -24.08
CA MET A 2 -5.37 11.60 -23.76
C MET A 2 -4.26 11.95 -24.77
N THR A 3 -4.58 12.81 -25.73
CA THR A 3 -3.69 13.22 -26.82
C THR A 3 -2.88 14.43 -26.36
N TYR A 4 -1.54 14.32 -26.38
CA TYR A 4 -0.65 15.43 -26.06
C TYR A 4 -0.23 16.14 -27.35
N ILE A 5 -0.59 17.42 -27.49
CA ILE A 5 -0.20 18.28 -28.62
C ILE A 5 1.17 18.87 -28.30
N ILE A 6 2.22 18.34 -28.93
CA ILE A 6 3.55 18.95 -28.91
C ILE A 6 3.48 20.18 -29.82
N GLN A 7 3.55 21.37 -29.21
CA GLN A 7 3.47 22.65 -29.90
C GLN A 7 4.63 22.82 -30.90
N GLU A 8 4.30 23.07 -32.17
CA GLU A 8 5.20 23.17 -33.35
C GLU A 8 6.34 24.22 -33.23
N LYS A 9 6.35 25.06 -32.18
CA LYS A 9 7.38 26.09 -31.98
C LYS A 9 8.79 25.53 -31.68
N VAL A 10 8.92 24.27 -31.27
CA VAL A 10 10.22 23.69 -30.91
C VAL A 10 11.02 23.25 -32.15
N LEU A 11 10.36 22.88 -33.25
CA LEU A 11 11.04 22.37 -34.46
C LEU A 11 11.86 23.44 -35.19
N GLY A 12 11.45 24.71 -35.16
CA GLY A 12 12.16 25.81 -35.82
C GLY A 12 13.48 26.21 -35.15
N PHE A 13 13.70 25.81 -33.89
CA PHE A 13 14.91 26.18 -33.13
C PHE A 13 16.09 25.22 -33.40
N PHE A 14 15.80 24.01 -33.88
CA PHE A 14 16.80 22.97 -34.15
C PHE A 14 17.65 23.21 -35.41
N GLN A 15 17.22 24.06 -36.35
CA GLN A 15 17.97 24.29 -37.59
C GLN A 15 19.10 25.32 -37.48
N ARG A 16 19.23 26.06 -36.36
CA ARG A 16 20.17 27.19 -36.27
C ARG A 16 21.36 27.00 -35.33
N TYR A 17 21.37 25.98 -34.47
CA TYR A 17 22.44 25.79 -33.49
C TYR A 17 23.05 24.39 -33.59
N GLY A 18 24.34 24.38 -33.92
CA GLY A 18 25.10 23.21 -34.32
C GLY A 18 25.12 22.05 -33.32
N LYS A 19 25.42 20.88 -33.88
CA LYS A 19 25.47 19.51 -33.34
C LYS A 19 25.93 19.31 -31.89
N SER A 20 26.62 20.26 -31.27
CA SER A 20 27.13 20.15 -29.89
C SER A 20 26.10 20.57 -28.82
N LEU A 21 25.19 21.50 -29.12
CA LEU A 21 24.19 21.98 -28.15
C LEU A 21 23.01 21.01 -27.96
N GLY A 22 22.71 20.21 -29.00
CA GLY A 22 21.63 19.21 -28.95
C GLY A 22 21.91 18.03 -28.02
N VAL A 23 23.19 17.66 -27.85
CA VAL A 23 23.56 16.55 -26.96
C VAL A 23 23.43 16.95 -25.48
N ALA A 24 23.79 18.20 -25.14
CA ALA A 24 23.64 18.72 -23.79
C ALA A 24 22.15 18.85 -23.39
N PHE A 25 21.29 19.24 -24.35
CA PHE A 25 19.86 19.35 -24.12
C PHE A 25 19.19 17.97 -23.97
N LEU A 26 19.64 16.97 -24.73
CA LEU A 26 19.15 15.59 -24.62
C LEU A 26 19.56 14.93 -23.30
N MET A 27 20.76 15.21 -22.77
CA MET A 27 21.17 14.74 -21.43
C MET A 27 20.43 15.43 -20.28
N LEU A 28 20.05 16.72 -20.42
CA LEU A 28 19.21 17.39 -19.43
C LEU A 28 17.80 16.80 -19.36
N MET A 29 17.25 16.35 -20.50
CA MET A 29 15.91 15.75 -20.58
C MET A 29 15.83 14.32 -20.01
N LEU A 30 16.97 13.64 -19.82
CA LEU A 30 17.03 12.28 -19.26
C LEU A 30 17.16 12.24 -17.73
N TRP A 31 17.34 13.38 -17.08
CA TRP A 31 17.35 13.47 -15.61
C TRP A 31 15.93 13.40 -15.01
N GLU A 32 14.91 13.85 -15.74
CA GLU A 32 13.60 14.14 -15.14
C GLU A 32 12.67 12.93 -15.01
N SER A 33 13.04 11.76 -15.53
CA SER A 33 12.16 10.59 -15.56
C SER A 33 12.45 9.57 -14.44
N SER A 34 12.56 10.02 -13.18
CA SER A 34 12.51 9.12 -12.02
C SER A 34 11.60 9.60 -10.89
N TYR A 35 10.64 10.49 -11.19
CA TYR A 35 9.51 10.70 -10.30
C TYR A 35 8.60 9.45 -10.35
N GLY A 36 8.95 8.44 -9.55
CA GLY A 36 8.05 7.36 -9.21
C GLY A 36 6.72 7.97 -8.76
N GLN A 37 5.63 7.57 -9.39
CA GLN A 37 4.30 8.09 -9.10
C GLN A 37 4.09 8.04 -7.58
N ALA A 38 3.81 9.20 -6.97
CA ALA A 38 3.46 9.27 -5.56
C ALA A 38 2.30 8.29 -5.34
N CYS A 39 2.53 7.27 -4.49
CA CYS A 39 1.50 6.30 -4.17
C CYS A 39 0.33 7.05 -3.54
N ASN A 40 -0.85 6.98 -4.18
CA ASN A 40 -2.03 7.73 -3.78
C ASN A 40 -2.69 7.01 -2.59
N TYR A 41 -2.11 7.15 -1.40
CA TYR A 41 -2.62 6.56 -0.19
C TYR A 41 -3.82 7.36 0.34
N LYS A 42 -4.87 6.65 0.74
CA LYS A 42 -6.08 7.25 1.32
C LYS A 42 -6.31 6.68 2.71
N SER A 43 -6.58 7.57 3.67
CA SER A 43 -7.06 7.16 4.98
C SER A 43 -8.55 6.81 4.95
N GLY A 44 -8.99 5.97 5.89
CA GLY A 44 -10.40 5.63 6.03
C GLY A 44 -10.63 4.29 6.71
N THR A 45 -11.73 3.65 6.33
CA THR A 45 -12.10 2.34 6.86
C THR A 45 -11.59 1.24 5.95
N VAL A 46 -10.92 0.25 6.55
CA VAL A 46 -10.55 -0.99 5.89
C VAL A 46 -11.53 -2.07 6.32
N THR A 47 -12.15 -2.74 5.35
CA THR A 47 -13.08 -3.85 5.57
C THR A 47 -12.60 -5.06 4.80
N MET A 48 -12.63 -6.23 5.44
CA MET A 48 -12.27 -7.49 4.81
C MET A 48 -13.43 -8.47 4.87
N SER A 49 -13.70 -9.17 3.76
CA SER A 49 -14.69 -10.24 3.72
C SER A 49 -13.98 -11.58 3.80
N LEU A 50 -14.35 -12.40 4.78
CA LEU A 50 -13.86 -13.77 4.91
C LEU A 50 -14.90 -14.74 4.35
N SER A 51 -14.42 -15.71 3.56
CA SER A 51 -15.22 -16.84 3.07
C SER A 51 -14.45 -18.14 3.29
N GLY A 52 -15.14 -19.19 3.70
CA GLY A 52 -14.53 -20.52 3.93
C GLY A 52 -13.81 -20.68 5.27
N GLN A 53 -13.92 -19.70 6.17
CA GLN A 53 -13.44 -19.79 7.53
C GLN A 53 -14.28 -20.77 8.36
N THR A 54 -13.68 -21.36 9.40
CA THR A 54 -14.44 -22.12 10.38
C THR A 54 -15.36 -21.16 11.13
N THR A 55 -16.63 -21.53 11.26
CA THR A 55 -17.64 -20.74 11.98
C THR A 55 -18.23 -21.56 13.13
N GLY A 56 -18.36 -20.98 14.31
CA GLY A 56 -18.96 -21.63 15.47
C GLY A 56 -18.92 -20.73 16.70
N SER A 57 -19.67 -21.07 17.75
CA SER A 57 -19.73 -20.29 19.00
C SER A 57 -18.39 -20.20 19.73
N ASN A 58 -17.48 -21.15 19.49
CA ASN A 58 -16.15 -21.21 20.10
C ASN A 58 -15.03 -20.73 19.17
N VAL A 59 -15.37 -20.09 18.05
CA VAL A 59 -14.40 -19.58 17.07
C VAL A 59 -14.57 -18.06 16.95
N SER A 60 -13.45 -17.36 16.97
CA SER A 60 -13.40 -15.92 16.80
C SER A 60 -12.50 -15.53 15.65
N SER A 61 -12.84 -14.45 14.95
CA SER A 61 -12.05 -13.89 13.85
C SER A 61 -11.75 -12.41 14.07
N GLN A 62 -10.55 -11.98 13.72
CA GLN A 62 -10.13 -10.57 13.77
C GLN A 62 -9.34 -10.21 12.50
N LEU A 63 -9.46 -8.95 12.11
CA LEU A 63 -8.63 -8.31 11.09
C LEU A 63 -7.45 -7.64 11.76
N VAL A 64 -6.26 -7.89 11.24
CA VAL A 64 -5.01 -7.31 11.69
C VAL A 64 -4.34 -6.62 10.51
N LEU A 65 -3.86 -5.40 10.70
CA LEU A 65 -3.04 -4.69 9.73
C LEU A 65 -1.62 -4.59 10.25
N THR A 66 -0.66 -5.03 9.45
CA THR A 66 0.77 -5.03 9.81
C THR A 66 1.58 -4.17 8.85
N ASN A 67 2.75 -3.72 9.28
CA ASN A 67 3.72 -3.11 8.37
C ASN A 67 4.50 -4.18 7.58
N SER A 68 5.43 -3.75 6.71
CA SER A 68 6.27 -4.65 5.92
C SER A 68 7.16 -5.60 6.73
N SER A 69 7.41 -5.28 8.00
CA SER A 69 8.21 -6.10 8.92
C SER A 69 7.36 -7.05 9.78
N GLY A 70 6.03 -7.08 9.58
CA GLY A 70 5.13 -7.93 10.37
C GLY A 70 4.67 -7.31 11.70
N ILE A 71 5.05 -6.06 12.00
CA ILE A 71 4.62 -5.39 13.23
C ILE A 71 3.15 -4.98 13.08
N ILE A 72 2.34 -5.36 14.06
CA ILE A 72 0.92 -5.07 14.15
C ILE A 72 0.72 -3.57 14.39
N GLN A 73 0.03 -2.92 13.48
CA GLN A 73 -0.31 -1.50 13.55
C GLN A 73 -1.76 -1.29 13.99
N TYR A 74 -2.66 -2.19 13.58
CA TYR A 74 -4.07 -2.15 13.96
C TYR A 74 -4.61 -3.55 14.18
N VAL A 75 -5.55 -3.66 15.12
CA VAL A 75 -6.33 -4.87 15.39
C VAL A 75 -7.79 -4.47 15.48
N SER A 76 -8.66 -5.19 14.78
CA SER A 76 -10.10 -4.99 14.90
C SER A 76 -10.65 -5.63 16.18
N PRO A 77 -11.82 -5.21 16.66
CA PRO A 77 -12.54 -5.93 17.70
C PRO A 77 -12.83 -7.40 17.30
N VAL A 78 -13.01 -8.26 18.30
CA VAL A 78 -13.34 -9.67 18.10
C VAL A 78 -14.61 -9.82 17.26
N ASN A 79 -14.57 -10.67 16.23
CA ASN A 79 -15.64 -10.92 15.26
C ASN A 79 -16.05 -9.71 14.41
N VAL A 80 -15.20 -8.68 14.35
CA VAL A 80 -15.41 -7.51 13.51
C VAL A 80 -14.33 -7.48 12.43
N MET A 81 -14.71 -7.50 11.16
CA MET A 81 -13.77 -7.51 10.02
C MET A 81 -13.56 -6.11 9.41
N SER A 82 -13.64 -5.09 10.25
CA SER A 82 -13.52 -3.68 9.84
C SER A 82 -12.73 -2.87 10.85
N ILE A 83 -11.86 -1.99 10.36
CA ILE A 83 -11.08 -1.04 11.16
C ILE A 83 -11.31 0.34 10.57
N ALA A 84 -11.83 1.27 11.37
CA ALA A 84 -12.04 2.66 10.97
C ALA A 84 -10.78 3.51 11.23
N ASN A 85 -10.71 4.66 10.56
CA ASN A 85 -9.66 5.68 10.77
C ASN A 85 -8.22 5.16 10.57
N VAL A 86 -8.03 4.21 9.67
CA VAL A 86 -6.69 3.75 9.26
C VAL A 86 -5.98 4.89 8.53
N VAL A 87 -4.78 5.22 8.99
CA VAL A 87 -3.93 6.24 8.38
C VAL A 87 -3.48 5.80 6.98
N ALA A 88 -3.25 6.76 6.08
CA ALA A 88 -2.76 6.49 4.74
C ALA A 88 -1.33 5.92 4.77
N ASN A 89 -1.17 4.62 4.52
CA ASN A 89 0.13 3.95 4.42
C ASN A 89 -0.02 2.58 3.72
N THR A 90 1.10 1.88 3.51
CA THR A 90 1.12 0.49 3.06
C THR A 90 1.00 -0.46 4.24
N TYR A 91 0.02 -1.35 4.19
CA TYR A 91 -0.20 -2.38 5.20
C TYR A 91 -0.40 -3.75 4.55
N GLN A 92 -0.03 -4.81 5.26
CA GLN A 92 -0.47 -6.16 4.95
C GLN A 92 -1.68 -6.48 5.81
N ALA A 93 -2.76 -6.96 5.20
CA ALA A 93 -3.97 -7.37 5.89
C ALA A 93 -3.92 -8.87 6.18
N VAL A 94 -4.10 -9.22 7.45
CA VAL A 94 -4.09 -10.59 7.94
C VAL A 94 -5.40 -10.86 8.67
N ALA A 95 -6.07 -11.96 8.31
CA ALA A 95 -7.20 -12.47 9.09
C ALA A 95 -6.69 -13.52 10.06
N VAL A 96 -6.96 -13.33 11.34
CA VAL A 96 -6.64 -14.31 12.36
C VAL A 96 -7.95 -14.92 12.84
N THR A 97 -8.15 -16.20 12.56
CA THR A 97 -9.28 -16.98 13.07
C THR A 97 -8.76 -18.03 14.03
N TYR A 98 -9.30 -18.07 15.24
CA TYR A 98 -8.80 -18.91 16.32
C TYR A 98 -9.94 -19.48 17.15
N ASN A 99 -9.64 -20.57 17.88
CA ASN A 99 -10.54 -21.16 18.86
C ASN A 99 -10.41 -20.39 20.18
N ASN A 100 -11.54 -20.00 20.79
CA ASN A 100 -11.54 -19.21 22.04
C ASN A 100 -10.92 -19.92 23.24
N SER A 101 -10.61 -21.22 23.15
CA SER A 101 -9.83 -21.94 24.15
C SER A 101 -8.38 -21.43 24.27
N VAL A 102 -7.83 -20.79 23.22
CA VAL A 102 -6.52 -20.14 23.24
C VAL A 102 -6.63 -18.79 22.54
N SER A 103 -6.58 -17.70 23.32
CA SER A 103 -6.63 -16.35 22.76
C SER A 103 -5.23 -15.93 22.28
N PRO A 104 -5.07 -15.52 21.00
CA PRO A 104 -3.79 -15.06 20.49
C PRO A 104 -3.42 -13.71 21.09
N ASN A 105 -2.12 -13.48 21.27
CA ASN A 105 -1.53 -12.23 21.76
C ASN A 105 -1.52 -11.12 20.69
N LEU A 106 -2.68 -10.80 20.11
CA LEU A 106 -2.84 -9.74 19.12
C LEU A 106 -2.82 -8.36 19.78
N THR A 107 -1.65 -7.72 19.80
CA THR A 107 -1.47 -6.38 20.37
C THR A 107 -0.76 -5.47 19.39
N VAL A 108 -1.20 -4.20 19.31
CA VAL A 108 -0.51 -3.17 18.52
C VAL A 108 0.93 -3.01 19.03
N GLY A 109 1.89 -2.96 18.10
CA GLY A 109 3.33 -2.99 18.37
C GLY A 109 3.92 -4.40 18.51
N GLY A 110 3.09 -5.45 18.59
CA GLY A 110 3.55 -6.84 18.57
C GLY A 110 3.93 -7.32 17.16
N ASP A 111 4.60 -8.47 17.07
CA ASP A 111 4.96 -9.11 15.79
C ASP A 111 3.95 -10.20 15.45
N ILE A 112 3.34 -10.11 14.26
CA ILE A 112 2.37 -11.10 13.77
C ILE A 112 2.98 -12.50 13.62
N ASN A 113 4.29 -12.60 13.39
CA ASN A 113 4.99 -13.87 13.22
C ASN A 113 5.26 -14.58 14.55
N LEU A 114 5.15 -13.85 15.66
CA LEU A 114 5.25 -14.38 17.02
C LEU A 114 3.88 -14.65 17.64
N VAL A 115 2.80 -14.44 16.87
CA VAL A 115 1.45 -14.77 17.32
C VAL A 115 1.33 -16.28 17.40
N SER A 116 1.13 -16.75 18.62
CA SER A 116 1.00 -18.16 18.93
C SER A 116 -0.42 -18.46 19.41
N SER A 117 -0.94 -19.61 18.99
CA SER A 117 -2.23 -20.15 19.44
C SER A 117 -2.05 -21.47 20.20
N CYS A 118 -0.90 -21.66 20.85
CA CYS A 118 -0.55 -22.87 21.60
C CYS A 118 -1.24 -22.91 22.96
#